data_AF-A0AAW0FNG1-F1
#
_entry.id   AF-A0AAW0FNG1-F1
#
_cell.length_a   1.000
_cell.length_b   1.000
_cell.length_c   1.000
_cell.angle_alpha   90.00
_cell.angle_beta   90.00
_cell.angle_gamma   90.00
#
_symmetry.space_group_name_H-M   'P 1'
#
loop_
_entity.id
_entity.type
_entity.pdbx_description
1 polymer ?
#
loop_
_entity_poly.entity_id
_entity_poly.type
_entity_poly.pdbx_seq_one_letter_code
_entity_poly.pdbx_strand_id
1 'polypeptide(L)'
;MTTVDTADLHSLHDLLSSGRPERSGLLTDPPVAEYLSHLTTLQLPSLESEPTTLASSAAQLTNALTTLCYTSYPTFLSLHSTTSTLSSSLTSLSSSLDSLLSTLPSLESSAKNFAQETRKIQQDRRKASLVLEHHDKLYDSLSLPLLLDSCVRNHNYNEALLLANHASTLAKRFPNNPLVQSVRDECDSRMQAMLGQLLGVLHEQAKLPALFRAITFLRKMEVLDEDELALAFLAGRSIYLATALKATETEKKGTDEGSDKAKESYSRYLKRYIDVWREGVYDVITQFTTIFIERAPSTSSEPPSRLSALLTTFATHHLDLLLSALQDTLPQIPDPTLLTSLLTQLTYCANSFARVNMDFRALISPIFVDAVRQALSRELDVALETWMNYFGTHDEHQKQKDVTRKPSQFLITQSSAHSPPVPTPSQLESQLSAAANVPPQILVSYPPLAHLTNDLLTALNGLRLLAPVELQDDILLLLDDVIARAGAVLLDYTKEKAWISNRQVAEEEDREVSIAGASCTTYFKVFVPFMRRALTEGVYGTSSKEMDASERLSKVLADWESLSI
;
A
#
# COMPACT_ATOMS: atom_id res chain seq x y z
N MET A 1 -165.29 28.70 -62.75
CA MET A 1 -164.61 29.35 -63.89
C MET A 1 -164.13 30.70 -63.35
N THR A 2 -162.85 30.98 -63.11
CA THR A 2 -161.60 30.49 -63.69
C THR A 2 -160.50 30.53 -62.64
N THR A 3 -159.64 29.52 -62.68
CA THR A 3 -158.36 29.35 -61.98
C THR A 3 -157.33 30.39 -62.44
N VAL A 4 -156.59 31.01 -61.51
CA VAL A 4 -155.25 31.58 -61.76
C VAL A 4 -154.35 31.34 -60.56
N ASP A 5 -153.14 30.97 -60.92
CA ASP A 5 -152.03 30.37 -60.19
C ASP A 5 -151.53 31.07 -58.93
N THR A 6 -151.26 30.20 -57.96
CA THR A 6 -150.26 30.31 -56.90
C THR A 6 -148.86 30.46 -57.49
N ALA A 7 -148.25 31.63 -57.36
CA ALA A 7 -146.80 31.80 -57.55
C ALA A 7 -146.26 32.80 -56.52
N ASP A 8 -145.13 32.42 -55.93
CA ASP A 8 -144.18 33.22 -55.16
C ASP A 8 -144.53 33.58 -53.70
N LEU A 9 -144.70 32.55 -52.86
CA LEU A 9 -144.31 32.66 -51.45
C LEU A 9 -142.78 32.57 -51.36
N HIS A 10 -142.12 33.73 -51.37
CA HIS A 10 -140.73 33.86 -50.94
C HIS A 10 -140.56 33.17 -49.59
N SER A 11 -139.56 32.27 -49.47
CA SER A 11 -139.24 31.63 -48.20
C SER A 11 -139.00 32.71 -47.14
N LEU A 12 -139.53 32.52 -45.93
CA LEU A 12 -139.47 33.50 -44.83
C LEU A 12 -138.03 33.93 -44.51
N HIS A 13 -137.05 33.04 -44.79
CA HIS A 13 -135.62 33.31 -44.74
C HIS A 13 -135.18 34.44 -45.69
N ASP A 14 -135.66 34.43 -46.92
CA ASP A 14 -135.29 35.42 -47.95
C ASP A 14 -135.86 36.80 -47.63
N LEU A 15 -137.10 36.84 -47.12
CA LEU A 15 -137.80 38.08 -46.73
C LEU A 15 -137.16 38.71 -45.47
N LEU A 16 -136.74 37.92 -44.47
CA LEU A 16 -136.00 38.40 -43.30
C LEU A 16 -134.56 38.83 -43.61
N SER A 17 -133.88 38.16 -44.55
CA SER A 17 -132.53 38.53 -44.99
C SER A 17 -132.50 39.87 -45.75
N SER A 18 -133.57 40.19 -46.50
CA SER A 18 -133.69 41.42 -47.28
C SER A 18 -133.91 42.70 -46.42
N GLY A 19 -134.46 42.56 -45.20
CA GLY A 19 -134.77 43.70 -44.33
C GLY A 19 -133.61 44.21 -43.47
N ARG A 20 -132.55 43.41 -43.24
CA ARG A 20 -131.34 43.80 -42.50
C ARG A 20 -130.15 42.83 -42.78
N PRO A 21 -129.15 43.21 -43.60
CA PRO A 21 -128.11 42.29 -44.08
C PRO A 21 -127.04 41.88 -43.04
N GLU A 22 -126.98 42.52 -41.87
CA GLU A 22 -125.92 42.28 -40.86
C GLU A 22 -126.05 40.97 -40.06
N ARG A 23 -127.14 40.20 -40.18
CA ARG A 23 -127.34 38.95 -39.42
C ARG A 23 -127.32 37.66 -40.26
N SER A 24 -126.95 37.78 -41.54
CA SER A 24 -127.04 36.69 -42.52
C SER A 24 -126.18 35.45 -42.19
N GLY A 25 -125.02 35.62 -41.53
CA GLY A 25 -124.13 34.50 -41.17
C GLY A 25 -124.61 33.65 -39.98
N LEU A 26 -125.50 34.17 -39.13
CA LEU A 26 -126.08 33.43 -37.99
C LEU A 26 -127.32 32.62 -38.39
N LEU A 27 -127.93 32.93 -39.52
CA LEU A 27 -129.11 32.23 -40.07
C LEU A 27 -128.75 30.96 -40.86
N THR A 28 -127.47 30.82 -41.23
CA THR A 28 -126.90 29.65 -41.94
C THR A 28 -126.41 28.53 -41.03
N ASP A 29 -126.43 28.70 -39.70
CA ASP A 29 -126.06 27.64 -38.78
C ASP A 29 -127.11 26.51 -38.85
N PRO A 30 -126.73 25.24 -39.04
CA PRO A 30 -127.66 24.13 -39.27
C PRO A 30 -128.81 24.01 -38.25
N PRO A 31 -128.61 24.22 -36.92
CA PRO A 31 -129.73 24.15 -35.98
C PRO A 31 -130.72 25.31 -36.11
N VAL A 32 -130.29 26.47 -36.62
CA VAL A 32 -131.15 27.66 -36.79
C VAL A 32 -132.05 27.50 -38.03
N ALA A 33 -131.54 26.89 -39.10
CA ALA A 33 -132.31 26.58 -40.29
C ALA A 33 -133.44 25.57 -40.02
N GLU A 34 -133.17 24.56 -39.19
CA GLU A 34 -134.16 23.54 -38.79
C GLU A 34 -135.29 24.16 -37.95
N TYR A 35 -134.96 25.09 -37.04
CA TYR A 35 -135.93 25.80 -36.22
C TYR A 35 -136.82 26.78 -37.02
N LEU A 36 -136.28 27.46 -38.04
CA LEU A 36 -137.06 28.31 -38.94
C LEU A 36 -138.08 27.53 -39.77
N SER A 37 -137.75 26.28 -40.15
CA SER A 37 -138.69 25.40 -40.84
C SER A 37 -139.86 24.99 -39.92
N HIS A 38 -139.59 24.76 -38.63
CA HIS A 38 -140.61 24.45 -37.64
C HIS A 38 -141.63 25.59 -37.45
N LEU A 39 -141.16 26.85 -37.40
CA LEU A 39 -142.00 28.06 -37.29
C LEU A 39 -143.03 28.22 -38.43
N THR A 40 -142.72 27.74 -39.64
CA THR A 40 -143.64 27.83 -40.78
C THR A 40 -144.81 26.84 -40.72
N THR A 41 -144.78 25.87 -39.80
CA THR A 41 -145.80 24.83 -39.67
C THR A 41 -146.85 25.09 -38.57
N LEU A 42 -146.70 26.17 -37.79
CA LEU A 42 -147.60 26.49 -36.66
C LEU A 42 -148.76 27.42 -37.05
N GLN A 43 -149.94 27.22 -36.42
CA GLN A 43 -151.12 28.06 -36.62
C GLN A 43 -151.03 29.40 -35.86
N LEU A 44 -151.63 30.45 -36.43
CA LEU A 44 -151.49 31.86 -36.03
C LEU A 44 -151.58 32.18 -34.52
N PRO A 45 -152.52 31.62 -33.71
CA PRO A 45 -152.59 31.94 -32.28
C PRO A 45 -151.42 31.37 -31.46
N SER A 46 -150.76 30.31 -31.92
CA SER A 46 -149.57 29.76 -31.26
C SER A 46 -148.32 30.60 -31.54
N LEU A 47 -148.23 31.17 -32.75
CA LEU A 47 -147.11 32.03 -33.18
C LEU A 47 -147.03 33.35 -32.40
N GLU A 48 -148.16 33.91 -31.96
CA GLU A 48 -148.18 35.13 -31.12
C GLU A 48 -147.67 34.86 -29.69
N SER A 49 -147.83 33.64 -29.18
CA SER A 49 -147.37 33.26 -27.84
C SER A 49 -145.91 32.79 -27.80
N GLU A 50 -145.37 32.33 -28.93
CA GLU A 50 -144.02 31.76 -29.06
C GLU A 50 -142.87 32.71 -28.63
N PRO A 51 -142.88 34.03 -28.93
CA PRO A 51 -141.85 34.96 -28.48
C PRO A 51 -141.72 34.99 -26.95
N THR A 52 -142.84 34.86 -26.24
CA THR A 52 -142.84 34.85 -24.76
C THR A 52 -142.25 33.55 -24.22
N THR A 53 -142.49 32.41 -24.87
CA THR A 53 -141.89 31.12 -24.50
C THR A 53 -140.38 31.07 -24.82
N LEU A 54 -139.95 31.68 -25.91
CA LEU A 54 -138.54 31.74 -26.29
C LEU A 54 -137.75 32.68 -25.36
N ALA A 55 -138.34 33.82 -24.99
CA ALA A 55 -137.76 34.71 -24.01
C ALA A 55 -137.61 34.01 -22.65
N SER A 56 -138.60 33.19 -22.27
CA SER A 56 -138.54 32.35 -21.07
C SER A 56 -137.43 31.28 -21.14
N SER A 57 -137.29 30.57 -22.26
CA SER A 57 -136.28 29.51 -22.39
C SER A 57 -134.86 30.07 -22.52
N ALA A 58 -134.68 31.19 -23.25
CA ALA A 58 -133.41 31.89 -23.33
C ALA A 58 -132.98 32.44 -21.97
N ALA A 59 -133.91 32.97 -21.17
CA ALA A 59 -133.63 33.39 -19.80
C ALA A 59 -133.25 32.19 -18.90
N GLN A 60 -133.86 31.01 -19.08
CA GLN A 60 -133.47 29.79 -18.36
C GLN A 60 -132.09 29.28 -18.78
N LEU A 61 -131.79 29.25 -20.07
CA LEU A 61 -130.48 28.82 -20.59
C LEU A 61 -129.38 29.79 -20.22
N THR A 62 -129.62 31.10 -20.32
CA THR A 62 -128.63 32.09 -19.88
C THR A 62 -128.39 32.02 -18.39
N ASN A 63 -129.43 31.79 -17.57
CA ASN A 63 -129.25 31.47 -16.15
C ASN A 63 -128.47 30.16 -15.97
N ALA A 64 -128.76 29.09 -16.70
CA ALA A 64 -128.02 27.83 -16.60
C ALA A 64 -126.56 27.95 -17.04
N LEU A 65 -126.27 28.71 -18.09
CA LEU A 65 -124.92 28.97 -18.59
C LEU A 65 -124.15 29.92 -17.68
N THR A 66 -124.77 30.96 -17.15
CA THR A 66 -124.13 31.80 -16.13
C THR A 66 -123.90 30.99 -14.86
N THR A 67 -124.82 30.11 -14.47
CA THR A 67 -124.61 29.19 -13.33
C THR A 67 -123.49 28.20 -13.64
N LEU A 68 -123.40 27.64 -14.86
CA LEU A 68 -122.33 26.74 -15.26
C LEU A 68 -120.98 27.45 -15.33
N CYS A 69 -120.91 28.62 -15.96
CA CYS A 69 -119.71 29.44 -16.01
C CYS A 69 -119.29 29.88 -14.61
N TYR A 70 -120.21 30.29 -13.71
CA TYR A 70 -119.85 30.62 -12.33
C TYR A 70 -119.42 29.40 -11.51
N THR A 71 -120.09 28.26 -11.67
CA THR A 71 -119.79 27.03 -10.91
C THR A 71 -118.54 26.31 -11.41
N SER A 72 -118.20 26.45 -12.70
CA SER A 72 -117.11 25.70 -13.34
C SER A 72 -116.03 26.58 -13.99
N TYR A 73 -116.00 27.90 -13.74
CA TYR A 73 -114.89 28.79 -14.11
C TYR A 73 -113.50 28.29 -13.67
N PRO A 74 -113.33 27.72 -12.45
CA PRO A 74 -112.03 27.20 -12.02
C PRO A 74 -111.50 26.07 -12.92
N THR A 75 -112.39 25.23 -13.45
CA THR A 75 -112.05 24.10 -14.32
C THR A 75 -111.58 24.55 -15.71
N PHE A 76 -112.13 25.64 -16.27
CA PHE A 76 -111.63 26.16 -17.55
C PHE A 76 -110.28 26.84 -17.41
N LEU A 77 -110.06 27.56 -16.31
CA LEU A 77 -108.79 28.22 -16.04
C LEU A 77 -107.67 27.19 -15.77
N SER A 78 -108.00 26.08 -15.09
CA SER A 78 -107.07 24.96 -14.90
C SER A 78 -106.78 24.22 -16.21
N LEU A 79 -107.75 24.02 -17.09
CA LEU A 79 -107.55 23.36 -18.39
C LEU A 79 -106.65 24.19 -19.31
N HIS A 80 -106.85 25.52 -19.36
CA HIS A 80 -105.99 26.40 -20.13
C HIS A 80 -104.56 26.46 -19.55
N SER A 81 -104.45 26.58 -18.22
CA SER A 81 -103.15 26.57 -17.52
C SER A 81 -102.39 25.27 -17.77
N THR A 82 -103.05 24.11 -17.64
CA THR A 82 -102.42 22.80 -17.87
C THR A 82 -101.97 22.62 -19.32
N THR A 83 -102.75 23.08 -20.30
CA THR A 83 -102.40 22.96 -21.72
C THR A 83 -101.20 23.84 -22.10
N SER A 84 -101.14 25.06 -21.57
CA SER A 84 -100.00 25.97 -21.78
C SER A 84 -98.73 25.45 -21.09
N THR A 85 -98.88 24.94 -19.87
CA THR A 85 -97.78 24.34 -19.10
C THR A 85 -97.25 23.07 -19.78
N LEU A 86 -98.12 22.25 -20.37
CA LEU A 86 -97.72 21.07 -21.14
C LEU A 86 -96.89 21.46 -22.37
N SER A 87 -97.34 22.45 -23.14
CA SER A 87 -96.68 22.85 -24.39
C SER A 87 -95.28 23.43 -24.15
N SER A 88 -95.15 24.27 -23.11
CA SER A 88 -93.85 24.80 -22.68
C SER A 88 -92.92 23.70 -22.15
N SER A 89 -93.44 22.77 -21.35
CA SER A 89 -92.67 21.63 -20.83
C SER A 89 -92.16 20.72 -21.95
N LEU A 90 -92.97 20.48 -22.98
CA LEU A 90 -92.59 19.64 -24.12
C LEU A 90 -91.53 20.32 -24.99
N THR A 91 -91.62 21.63 -25.18
CA THR A 91 -90.59 22.42 -25.87
C THR A 91 -89.27 22.42 -25.11
N SER A 92 -89.33 22.59 -23.78
CA SER A 92 -88.16 22.51 -22.90
C SER A 92 -87.53 21.11 -22.88
N LEU A 93 -88.35 20.05 -22.92
CA LEU A 93 -87.89 18.68 -23.03
C LEU A 93 -87.15 18.45 -24.35
N SER A 94 -87.71 18.95 -25.47
CA SER A 94 -87.08 18.82 -26.79
C SER A 94 -85.71 19.50 -26.84
N SER A 95 -85.60 20.73 -26.35
CA SER A 95 -84.34 21.46 -26.35
C SER A 95 -83.29 20.82 -25.42
N SER A 96 -83.74 20.28 -24.28
CA SER A 96 -82.87 19.51 -23.37
C SER A 96 -82.38 18.21 -24.03
N LEU A 97 -83.23 17.56 -24.82
CA LEU A 97 -82.88 16.32 -25.52
C LEU A 97 -81.88 16.57 -26.66
N ASP A 98 -82.04 17.65 -27.44
CA ASP A 98 -81.06 18.05 -28.47
C ASP A 98 -79.72 18.46 -27.86
N SER A 99 -79.74 19.14 -26.71
CA SER A 99 -78.52 19.45 -25.95
C SER A 99 -77.82 18.18 -25.46
N LEU A 100 -78.58 17.19 -24.96
CA LEU A 100 -78.04 15.89 -24.58
C LEU A 100 -77.41 15.17 -25.78
N LEU A 101 -78.09 15.17 -26.93
CA LEU A 101 -77.65 14.46 -28.13
C LEU A 101 -76.37 15.07 -28.73
N SER A 102 -76.20 16.38 -28.60
CA SER A 102 -74.99 17.09 -29.04
C SER A 102 -73.81 16.99 -28.05
N THR A 103 -74.09 16.86 -26.74
CA THR A 103 -73.04 16.76 -25.70
C THR A 103 -72.53 15.34 -25.45
N LEU A 104 -73.31 14.30 -25.78
CA LEU A 104 -72.90 12.91 -25.59
C LEU A 104 -71.61 12.53 -26.37
N PRO A 105 -71.44 12.90 -27.66
CA PRO A 105 -70.24 12.53 -28.42
C PRO A 105 -68.97 13.27 -27.96
N SER A 106 -69.11 14.53 -27.52
CA SER A 106 -67.99 15.30 -26.97
C SER A 106 -67.55 14.73 -25.61
N LEU A 107 -68.50 14.27 -24.79
CA LEU A 107 -68.20 13.54 -23.56
C LEU A 107 -67.53 12.19 -23.84
N GLU A 108 -68.02 11.42 -24.82
CA GLU A 108 -67.44 10.12 -25.18
C GLU A 108 -65.99 10.26 -25.70
N SER A 109 -65.74 11.23 -26.59
CA SER A 109 -64.39 11.49 -27.12
C SER A 109 -63.43 11.96 -26.01
N SER A 110 -63.89 12.84 -25.12
CA SER A 110 -63.10 13.28 -23.96
C SER A 110 -62.81 12.12 -23.00
N ALA A 111 -63.77 11.22 -22.77
CA ALA A 111 -63.58 10.03 -21.94
C ALA A 111 -62.57 9.05 -22.56
N LYS A 112 -62.60 8.87 -23.90
CA LYS A 112 -61.61 8.03 -24.62
C LYS A 112 -60.21 8.63 -24.54
N ASN A 113 -60.07 9.94 -24.74
CA ASN A 113 -58.79 10.64 -24.63
C ASN A 113 -58.25 10.57 -23.20
N PHE A 114 -59.10 10.86 -22.20
CA PHE A 114 -58.75 10.72 -20.80
C PHE A 114 -58.31 9.29 -20.45
N ALA A 115 -58.99 8.26 -20.95
CA ALA A 115 -58.59 6.87 -20.74
C ALA A 115 -57.22 6.55 -21.36
N GLN A 116 -56.90 7.09 -22.54
CA GLN A 116 -55.60 6.89 -23.19
C GLN A 116 -54.45 7.60 -22.46
N GLU A 117 -54.64 8.85 -22.05
CA GLU A 117 -53.63 9.59 -21.27
C GLU A 117 -53.44 8.98 -19.89
N THR A 118 -54.53 8.62 -19.22
CA THR A 118 -54.52 8.00 -17.90
C THR A 118 -53.80 6.65 -17.91
N ARG A 119 -53.81 5.90 -19.02
CA ARG A 119 -53.05 4.63 -19.12
C ARG A 119 -51.55 4.85 -18.96
N LYS A 120 -50.96 5.89 -19.56
CA LYS A 120 -49.52 6.19 -19.39
C LYS A 120 -49.22 6.58 -17.94
N ILE A 121 -50.04 7.48 -17.38
CA ILE A 121 -49.92 7.91 -15.98
C ILE A 121 -50.10 6.72 -15.02
N GLN A 122 -51.02 5.81 -15.30
CA GLN A 122 -51.21 4.59 -14.51
C GLN A 122 -50.01 3.65 -14.62
N GLN A 123 -49.41 3.49 -15.80
CA GLN A 123 -48.19 2.69 -15.94
C GLN A 123 -47.04 3.28 -15.11
N ASP A 124 -46.86 4.59 -15.14
CA ASP A 124 -45.82 5.25 -14.37
C ASP A 124 -46.12 5.26 -12.87
N ARG A 125 -47.38 5.44 -12.46
CA ARG A 125 -47.81 5.23 -11.06
C ARG A 125 -47.59 3.78 -10.61
N ARG A 126 -47.86 2.79 -11.47
CA ARG A 126 -47.61 1.38 -11.14
C ARG A 126 -46.12 1.11 -10.95
N LYS A 127 -45.26 1.61 -11.84
CA LYS A 127 -43.81 1.53 -11.69
C LYS A 127 -43.34 2.22 -10.40
N ALA A 128 -43.79 3.44 -10.16
CA ALA A 128 -43.43 4.21 -8.96
C ALA A 128 -43.92 3.52 -7.67
N SER A 129 -45.14 2.98 -7.68
CA SER A 129 -45.69 2.21 -6.56
C SER A 129 -44.88 0.94 -6.30
N LEU A 130 -44.46 0.23 -7.34
CA LEU A 130 -43.62 -0.97 -7.22
C LEU A 130 -42.24 -0.65 -6.64
N VAL A 131 -41.63 0.45 -7.09
CA VAL A 131 -40.34 0.93 -6.54
C VAL A 131 -40.51 1.35 -5.09
N LEU A 132 -41.59 2.05 -4.74
CA LEU A 132 -41.86 2.47 -3.37
C LEU A 132 -42.07 1.26 -2.44
N GLU A 133 -42.81 0.25 -2.90
CA GLU A 133 -43.09 -0.98 -2.13
C GLU A 133 -41.83 -1.82 -1.88
N HIS A 134 -40.86 -1.77 -2.79
CA HIS A 134 -39.60 -2.53 -2.68
C HIS A 134 -38.37 -1.64 -2.46
N HIS A 135 -38.58 -0.40 -2.04
CA HIS A 135 -37.51 0.58 -1.86
C HIS A 135 -36.45 0.09 -0.87
N ASP A 136 -36.87 -0.43 0.27
CA ASP A 136 -35.96 -0.89 1.33
C ASP A 136 -35.03 -2.01 0.83
N LYS A 137 -35.59 -3.00 0.11
CA LYS A 137 -34.80 -4.11 -0.45
C LYS A 137 -33.81 -3.65 -1.53
N LEU A 138 -34.21 -2.66 -2.33
CA LEU A 138 -33.33 -2.05 -3.33
C LEU A 138 -32.21 -1.27 -2.64
N TYR A 139 -32.53 -0.51 -1.58
CA TYR A 139 -31.56 0.21 -0.79
C TYR A 139 -30.54 -0.73 -0.13
N ASP A 140 -31.00 -1.84 0.47
CA ASP A 140 -30.12 -2.84 1.06
C ASP A 140 -29.18 -3.44 0.02
N SER A 141 -29.66 -3.72 -1.19
CA SER A 141 -28.85 -4.28 -2.28
C SER A 141 -27.82 -3.27 -2.82
N LEU A 142 -28.22 -1.99 -2.94
CA LEU A 142 -27.35 -0.91 -3.43
C LEU A 142 -26.36 -0.41 -2.37
N SER A 143 -26.64 -0.63 -1.08
CA SER A 143 -25.77 -0.24 0.02
C SER A 143 -24.65 -1.25 0.30
N LEU A 144 -24.69 -2.46 -0.30
CA LEU A 144 -23.67 -3.50 -0.12
C LEU A 144 -22.23 -3.00 -0.33
N PRO A 145 -21.89 -2.27 -1.42
CA PRO A 145 -20.51 -1.80 -1.63
C PRO A 145 -20.06 -0.80 -0.57
N LEU A 146 -20.95 0.10 -0.13
CA LEU A 146 -20.69 1.08 0.93
C LEU A 146 -20.46 0.39 2.29
N LEU A 147 -21.30 -0.59 2.61
CA LEU A 147 -21.17 -1.38 3.84
C LEU A 147 -19.86 -2.16 3.82
N LEU A 148 -19.50 -2.75 2.68
CA LEU A 148 -18.27 -3.49 2.51
C LEU A 148 -17.04 -2.57 2.65
N ASP A 149 -17.06 -1.36 2.08
CA ASP A 149 -16.00 -0.36 2.27
C ASP A 149 -15.83 0.00 3.77
N SER A 150 -16.94 0.21 4.48
CA SER A 150 -16.93 0.46 5.93
C SER A 150 -16.34 -0.73 6.71
N CYS A 151 -16.72 -1.97 6.37
CA CYS A 151 -16.18 -3.18 7.00
C CYS A 151 -14.67 -3.31 6.77
N VAL A 152 -14.19 -3.04 5.55
CA VAL A 152 -12.76 -3.08 5.19
C VAL A 152 -11.99 -2.03 5.99
N ARG A 153 -12.47 -0.78 6.05
CA ARG A 153 -11.86 0.29 6.84
C ARG A 153 -11.82 -0.01 8.34
N ASN A 154 -12.85 -0.67 8.86
CA ASN A 154 -12.93 -1.06 10.27
C ASN A 154 -12.20 -2.37 10.60
N HIS A 155 -11.47 -2.97 9.64
CA HIS A 155 -10.72 -4.22 9.81
C HIS A 155 -11.60 -5.44 10.15
N ASN A 156 -12.91 -5.36 9.86
CA ASN A 156 -13.88 -6.43 10.04
C ASN A 156 -13.96 -7.30 8.79
N TYR A 157 -12.85 -8.01 8.52
CA TYR A 157 -12.67 -8.78 7.28
C TYR A 157 -13.61 -9.98 7.11
N ASN A 158 -14.08 -10.60 8.21
CA ASN A 158 -15.04 -11.71 8.11
C ASN A 158 -16.38 -11.23 7.51
N GLU A 159 -16.91 -10.11 7.99
CA GLU A 159 -18.18 -9.56 7.48
C GLU A 159 -18.03 -9.08 6.03
N ALA A 160 -16.90 -8.45 5.70
CA ALA A 160 -16.61 -8.04 4.32
C ALA A 160 -16.64 -9.24 3.34
N LEU A 161 -16.05 -10.38 3.73
CA LEU A 161 -16.08 -11.61 2.92
C LEU A 161 -17.50 -12.18 2.76
N LEU A 162 -18.32 -12.14 3.82
CA LEU A 162 -19.71 -12.58 3.74
C LEU A 162 -20.54 -11.69 2.81
N LEU A 163 -20.35 -10.37 2.88
CA LEU A 163 -21.01 -9.41 1.99
C LEU A 163 -20.59 -9.58 0.53
N ALA A 164 -19.31 -9.82 0.26
CA ALA A 164 -18.80 -10.11 -1.08
C ALA A 164 -19.40 -11.42 -1.65
N ASN A 165 -19.45 -12.47 -0.83
CA ASN A 165 -20.08 -13.73 -1.22
C ASN A 165 -21.58 -13.57 -1.50
N HIS A 166 -22.27 -12.75 -0.71
CA HIS A 166 -23.68 -12.41 -0.96
C HIS A 166 -23.85 -11.67 -2.28
N ALA A 167 -23.03 -10.65 -2.57
CA ALA A 167 -23.04 -9.91 -3.83
C ALA A 167 -22.76 -10.82 -5.04
N SER A 168 -21.77 -11.71 -4.93
CA SER A 168 -21.46 -12.73 -5.95
C SER A 168 -22.63 -13.71 -6.17
N THR A 169 -23.26 -14.17 -5.10
CA THR A 169 -24.43 -15.07 -5.18
C THR A 169 -25.62 -14.35 -5.82
N LEU A 170 -25.84 -13.07 -5.50
CA LEU A 170 -26.90 -12.26 -6.09
C LEU A 170 -26.68 -12.05 -7.60
N ALA A 171 -25.44 -11.76 -8.02
CA ALA A 171 -25.09 -11.64 -9.43
C ALA A 171 -25.24 -12.95 -10.21
N LYS A 172 -24.93 -14.09 -9.59
CA LYS A 172 -25.19 -15.43 -10.18
C LYS A 172 -26.68 -15.71 -10.33
N ARG A 173 -27.52 -15.27 -9.38
CA ARG A 173 -28.99 -15.43 -9.44
C ARG A 173 -29.64 -14.54 -10.50
N PHE A 174 -29.09 -13.36 -10.76
CA PHE A 174 -29.64 -12.40 -11.73
C PHE A 174 -28.62 -11.99 -12.80
N PRO A 175 -28.22 -12.88 -13.74
CA PRO A 175 -27.16 -12.61 -14.69
C PRO A 175 -27.47 -11.46 -15.67
N ASN A 176 -28.74 -11.32 -16.04
CA ASN A 176 -29.19 -10.39 -17.08
C ASN A 176 -29.46 -8.96 -16.56
N ASN A 177 -29.35 -8.71 -15.26
CA ASN A 177 -29.63 -7.39 -14.69
C ASN A 177 -28.32 -6.56 -14.58
N PRO A 178 -28.17 -5.47 -15.35
CA PRO A 178 -26.94 -4.67 -15.35
C PRO A 178 -26.65 -3.99 -14.01
N LEU A 179 -27.67 -3.64 -13.22
CA LEU A 179 -27.48 -3.00 -11.91
C LEU A 179 -26.83 -3.95 -10.92
N VAL A 180 -27.25 -5.22 -10.90
CA VAL A 180 -26.67 -6.22 -9.99
C VAL A 180 -25.23 -6.54 -10.38
N GLN A 181 -24.92 -6.58 -11.67
CA GLN A 181 -23.54 -6.74 -12.14
C GLN A 181 -22.68 -5.54 -11.73
N SER A 182 -23.18 -4.31 -11.88
CA SER A 182 -22.48 -3.11 -11.42
C SER A 182 -22.20 -3.12 -9.92
N VAL A 183 -23.15 -3.59 -9.09
CA VAL A 183 -22.93 -3.74 -7.64
C VAL A 183 -21.86 -4.77 -7.34
N ARG A 184 -21.86 -5.91 -8.04
CA ARG A 184 -20.80 -6.94 -7.92
C ARG A 184 -19.45 -6.35 -8.27
N ASP A 185 -19.33 -5.67 -9.41
CA ASP A 185 -18.06 -5.12 -9.88
C ASP A 185 -17.51 -4.06 -8.89
N GLU A 186 -18.39 -3.25 -8.28
CA GLU A 186 -17.98 -2.33 -7.22
C GLU A 186 -17.54 -3.08 -5.95
N CYS A 187 -18.27 -4.11 -5.52
CA CYS A 187 -17.85 -4.97 -4.41
C CYS A 187 -16.49 -5.63 -4.67
N ASP A 188 -16.24 -6.14 -5.87
CA ASP A 188 -14.97 -6.76 -6.26
C ASP A 188 -13.82 -5.74 -6.23
N SER A 189 -14.05 -4.50 -6.66
CA SER A 189 -13.07 -3.40 -6.55
C SER A 189 -12.71 -3.10 -5.09
N ARG A 190 -13.69 -3.10 -4.17
CA ARG A 190 -13.43 -2.94 -2.73
C ARG A 190 -12.70 -4.14 -2.12
N MET A 191 -12.99 -5.36 -2.61
CA MET A 191 -12.25 -6.57 -2.22
C MET A 191 -10.79 -6.52 -2.69
N GLN A 192 -10.51 -5.97 -3.87
CA GLN A 192 -9.13 -5.72 -4.33
C GLN A 192 -8.42 -4.68 -3.44
N ALA A 193 -9.13 -3.65 -2.96
CA ALA A 193 -8.57 -2.70 -1.99
C ALA A 193 -8.24 -3.39 -0.64
N MET A 194 -9.10 -4.31 -0.18
CA MET A 194 -8.85 -5.14 1.00
C MET A 194 -7.61 -6.04 0.81
N LEU A 195 -7.46 -6.66 -0.36
CA LEU A 195 -6.26 -7.44 -0.72
C LEU A 195 -5.00 -6.58 -0.57
N GLY A 196 -5.01 -5.36 -1.12
CA GLY A 196 -3.89 -4.41 -1.00
C GLY A 196 -3.57 -4.06 0.46
N GLN A 197 -4.58 -3.84 1.31
CA GLN A 197 -4.37 -3.59 2.74
C GLN A 197 -3.77 -4.79 3.48
N LEU A 198 -4.28 -6.00 3.23
CA LEU A 198 -3.76 -7.23 3.84
C LEU A 198 -2.32 -7.53 3.40
N LEU A 199 -2.00 -7.30 2.12
CA LEU A 199 -0.63 -7.37 1.63
C LEU A 199 0.23 -6.28 2.29
N GLY A 200 -0.28 -5.07 2.47
CA GLY A 200 0.41 -3.99 3.20
C GLY A 200 0.86 -4.41 4.61
N VAL A 201 0.01 -5.14 5.35
CA VAL A 201 0.37 -5.68 6.68
C VAL A 201 1.59 -6.61 6.63
N LEU A 202 1.82 -7.31 5.51
CA LEU A 202 3.01 -8.19 5.35
C LEU A 202 4.31 -7.38 5.21
N HIS A 203 4.23 -6.15 4.70
CA HIS A 203 5.36 -5.24 4.50
C HIS A 203 5.72 -4.46 5.78
N GLU A 204 4.83 -4.43 6.77
CA GLU A 204 5.01 -3.71 8.03
C GLU A 204 5.53 -4.62 9.17
N GLN A 205 6.04 -4.00 10.24
CA GLN A 205 6.43 -4.73 11.43
C GLN A 205 5.18 -5.27 12.15
N ALA A 206 4.93 -6.57 11.98
CA ALA A 206 3.76 -7.24 12.52
C ALA A 206 4.15 -8.52 13.26
N LYS A 207 3.51 -8.76 14.41
CA LYS A 207 3.68 -10.00 15.20
C LYS A 207 2.98 -11.18 14.51
N LEU A 208 3.42 -12.40 14.83
CA LEU A 208 2.86 -13.66 14.31
C LEU A 208 1.31 -13.70 14.29
N PRO A 209 0.57 -13.28 15.35
CA PRO A 209 -0.90 -13.33 15.32
C PRO A 209 -1.55 -12.40 14.30
N ALA A 210 -0.93 -11.27 13.97
CA ALA A 210 -1.43 -10.34 12.95
C ALA A 210 -1.21 -10.91 11.55
N LEU A 211 -0.02 -11.44 11.28
CA LEU A 211 0.30 -12.12 10.02
C LEU A 211 -0.58 -13.34 9.79
N PHE A 212 -0.75 -14.15 10.83
CA PHE A 212 -1.58 -15.34 10.76
C PHE A 212 -3.03 -14.99 10.40
N ARG A 213 -3.57 -13.93 11.01
CA ARG A 213 -4.89 -13.41 10.66
C ARG A 213 -4.92 -12.93 9.20
N ALA A 214 -3.95 -12.11 8.78
CA ALA A 214 -3.89 -11.60 7.41
C ALA A 214 -3.84 -12.73 6.37
N ILE A 215 -2.94 -13.70 6.54
CA ILE A 215 -2.78 -14.86 5.64
C ILE A 215 -4.02 -15.76 5.67
N THR A 216 -4.66 -15.91 6.83
CA THR A 216 -5.93 -16.66 6.92
C THR A 216 -7.03 -15.97 6.11
N PHE A 217 -7.10 -14.63 6.12
CA PHE A 217 -8.06 -13.89 5.29
C PHE A 217 -7.69 -13.93 3.80
N LEU A 218 -6.40 -13.81 3.46
CA LEU A 218 -5.94 -13.97 2.07
C LEU A 218 -6.27 -15.36 1.53
N ARG A 219 -6.10 -16.42 2.34
CA ARG A 219 -6.48 -17.79 1.96
C ARG A 219 -8.00 -17.92 1.76
N LYS A 220 -8.82 -17.27 2.60
CA LYS A 220 -10.29 -17.24 2.45
C LYS A 220 -10.77 -16.45 1.24
N MET A 221 -9.97 -15.53 0.70
CA MET A 221 -10.32 -14.79 -0.51
C MET A 221 -10.16 -15.65 -1.77
N GLU A 222 -9.41 -16.75 -1.71
CA GLU A 222 -9.19 -17.69 -2.83
C GLU A 222 -8.64 -17.03 -4.11
N VAL A 223 -7.94 -15.90 -3.97
CA VAL A 223 -7.35 -15.15 -5.11
C VAL A 223 -5.95 -15.66 -5.46
N LEU A 224 -5.19 -16.11 -4.46
CA LEU A 224 -3.80 -16.55 -4.59
C LEU A 224 -3.70 -18.03 -4.25
N ASP A 225 -2.88 -18.77 -5.01
CA ASP A 225 -2.52 -20.14 -4.64
C ASP A 225 -1.61 -20.17 -3.40
N GLU A 226 -1.45 -21.32 -2.76
CA GLU A 226 -0.64 -21.44 -1.54
C GLU A 226 0.84 -21.13 -1.83
N ASP A 227 1.37 -21.53 -3.00
CA ASP A 227 2.73 -21.20 -3.45
C ASP A 227 2.89 -19.68 -3.68
N GLU A 228 1.89 -19.03 -4.29
CA GLU A 228 1.88 -17.58 -4.56
C GLU A 228 1.75 -16.77 -3.27
N LEU A 229 0.94 -17.24 -2.32
CA LEU A 229 0.75 -16.64 -1.01
C LEU A 229 2.04 -16.74 -0.18
N ALA A 230 2.71 -17.87 -0.23
CA ALA A 230 4.02 -18.06 0.39
C ALA A 230 5.08 -17.12 -0.20
N LEU A 231 5.09 -16.95 -1.53
CA LEU A 231 5.99 -16.01 -2.20
C LEU A 231 5.66 -14.55 -1.87
N ALA A 232 4.38 -14.18 -1.85
CA ALA A 232 3.94 -12.84 -1.44
C ALA A 232 4.32 -12.52 0.01
N PHE A 233 4.22 -13.51 0.91
CA PHE A 233 4.71 -13.39 2.29
C PHE A 233 6.21 -13.13 2.34
N LEU A 234 7.02 -13.96 1.68
CA LEU A 234 8.48 -13.81 1.69
C LEU A 234 8.92 -12.49 1.02
N ALA A 235 8.27 -12.08 -0.07
CA ALA A 235 8.55 -10.82 -0.75
C ALA A 235 8.22 -9.61 0.15
N GLY A 236 7.04 -9.59 0.76
CA GLY A 236 6.64 -8.53 1.69
C GLY A 236 7.58 -8.45 2.90
N ARG A 237 7.96 -9.61 3.46
CA ARG A 237 8.95 -9.69 4.54
C ARG A 237 10.34 -9.27 4.13
N SER A 238 10.76 -9.56 2.91
CA SER A 238 12.05 -9.08 2.37
C SER A 238 12.08 -7.56 2.26
N ILE A 239 10.98 -6.92 1.87
CA ILE A 239 10.87 -5.44 1.82
C ILE A 239 10.94 -4.83 3.23
N TYR A 240 10.24 -5.43 4.19
CA TYR A 240 10.34 -5.06 5.61
C TYR A 240 11.78 -5.12 6.11
N LEU A 241 12.45 -6.26 5.91
CA LEU A 241 13.83 -6.47 6.34
C LEU A 241 14.79 -5.51 5.65
N ALA A 242 14.67 -5.32 4.34
CA ALA A 242 15.51 -4.38 3.60
C ALA A 242 15.34 -2.95 4.14
N THR A 243 14.13 -2.55 4.52
CA THR A 243 13.88 -1.23 5.12
C THR A 243 14.51 -1.12 6.52
N ALA A 244 14.39 -2.16 7.34
CA ALA A 244 15.00 -2.21 8.67
C ALA A 244 16.54 -2.18 8.60
N LEU A 245 17.14 -2.92 7.67
CA LEU A 245 18.59 -2.94 7.45
C LEU A 245 19.10 -1.60 6.91
N LYS A 246 18.40 -0.98 5.93
CA LYS A 246 18.74 0.36 5.43
C LYS A 246 18.69 1.43 6.52
N ALA A 247 17.79 1.32 7.49
CA ALA A 247 17.76 2.24 8.62
C ALA A 247 19.08 2.21 9.42
N THR A 248 19.72 1.04 9.55
CA THR A 248 21.02 0.92 10.22
C THR A 248 22.15 1.56 9.42
N GLU A 249 22.09 1.57 8.08
CA GLU A 249 23.11 2.17 7.22
C GLU A 249 23.24 3.69 7.38
N THR A 250 22.23 4.36 7.94
CA THR A 250 22.32 5.80 8.25
C THR A 250 23.43 6.11 9.26
N GLU A 251 23.76 5.16 10.14
CA GLU A 251 24.88 5.28 11.09
C GLU A 251 26.25 5.23 10.39
N LYS A 252 26.33 4.70 9.16
CA LYS A 252 27.56 4.61 8.36
C LYS A 252 28.00 5.96 7.79
N LYS A 253 27.06 6.89 7.55
CA LYS A 253 27.30 8.16 6.81
C LYS A 253 27.64 9.37 7.69
N GLY A 254 27.72 9.20 9.01
CA GLY A 254 27.77 10.31 9.97
C GLY A 254 29.15 10.85 10.35
N THR A 255 30.25 10.45 9.71
CA THR A 255 31.59 10.82 10.22
C THR A 255 32.63 11.00 9.11
N ASP A 256 33.44 12.06 9.21
CA ASP A 256 34.58 12.34 8.34
C ASP A 256 35.48 11.10 8.21
N GLU A 257 35.80 10.74 6.97
CA GLU A 257 36.68 9.64 6.59
C GLU A 257 38.08 9.88 7.18
N GLY A 258 38.46 9.14 8.22
CA GLY A 258 39.83 9.12 8.77
C GLY A 258 39.97 9.33 10.28
N SER A 259 38.91 9.68 11.02
CA SER A 259 38.98 9.80 12.49
C SER A 259 38.80 8.43 13.17
N ASP A 260 39.38 8.22 14.36
CA ASP A 260 39.09 7.04 15.21
C ASP A 260 37.59 6.90 15.52
N LYS A 261 36.83 8.02 15.47
CA LYS A 261 35.37 8.02 15.54
C LYS A 261 34.68 7.30 14.38
N ALA A 262 35.28 7.28 13.19
CA ALA A 262 34.76 6.56 12.03
C ALA A 262 34.90 5.04 12.23
N LYS A 263 36.04 4.58 12.75
CA LYS A 263 36.29 3.15 13.09
C LYS A 263 35.27 2.63 14.10
N GLU A 264 35.02 3.40 15.16
CA GLU A 264 34.02 3.05 16.17
C GLU A 264 32.60 3.01 15.57
N SER A 265 32.29 3.92 14.64
CA SER A 265 31.00 3.97 13.94
C SER A 265 30.77 2.76 13.05
N TYR A 266 31.78 2.30 12.30
CA TYR A 266 31.69 1.04 11.55
C TYR A 266 31.45 -0.17 12.44
N SER A 267 32.10 -0.22 13.62
CA SER A 267 31.90 -1.30 14.57
C SER A 267 30.49 -1.31 15.17
N ARG A 268 29.93 -0.13 15.49
CA ARG A 268 28.57 0.03 16.01
C ARG A 268 27.54 -0.34 14.95
N TYR A 269 27.72 0.17 13.73
CA TYR A 269 26.91 -0.18 12.58
C TYR A 269 26.86 -1.69 12.39
N LEU A 270 28.01 -2.37 12.35
CA LEU A 270 28.06 -3.79 12.07
C LEU A 270 27.41 -4.63 13.19
N LYS A 271 27.64 -4.28 14.46
CA LYS A 271 26.95 -4.93 15.60
C LYS A 271 25.44 -4.79 15.49
N ARG A 272 24.95 -3.58 15.17
CA ARG A 272 23.53 -3.29 15.02
C ARG A 272 22.93 -4.00 13.81
N TYR A 273 23.64 -4.03 12.69
CA TYR A 273 23.26 -4.73 11.47
C TYR A 273 23.11 -6.23 11.73
N ILE A 274 24.09 -6.86 12.40
CA ILE A 274 24.05 -8.28 12.77
C ILE A 274 22.84 -8.57 13.67
N ASP A 275 22.54 -7.70 14.64
CA ASP A 275 21.40 -7.90 15.54
C ASP A 275 20.06 -7.81 14.80
N VAL A 276 19.87 -6.77 13.96
CA VAL A 276 18.64 -6.58 13.17
C VAL A 276 18.47 -7.70 12.15
N TRP A 277 19.56 -8.10 11.49
CA TRP A 277 19.57 -9.22 10.55
C TRP A 277 19.21 -10.53 11.25
N ARG A 278 19.85 -10.82 12.39
CA ARG A 278 19.61 -12.05 13.17
C ARG A 278 18.15 -12.14 13.59
N GLU A 279 17.62 -11.11 14.24
CA GLU A 279 16.24 -11.10 14.73
C GLU A 279 15.26 -11.18 13.56
N GLY A 280 15.45 -10.34 12.54
CA GLY A 280 14.54 -10.25 11.41
C GLY A 280 14.49 -11.51 10.56
N VAL A 281 15.64 -12.08 10.17
CA VAL A 281 15.68 -13.30 9.36
C VAL A 281 15.17 -14.50 10.16
N TYR A 282 15.54 -14.61 11.45
CA TYR A 282 15.05 -15.69 12.30
C TYR A 282 13.52 -15.63 12.48
N ASP A 283 12.98 -14.43 12.69
CA ASP A 283 11.53 -14.21 12.78
C ASP A 283 10.83 -14.61 11.48
N VAL A 284 11.34 -14.23 10.31
CA VAL A 284 10.70 -14.60 9.04
C VAL A 284 10.74 -16.11 8.82
N ILE A 285 11.87 -16.77 9.10
CA ILE A 285 12.00 -18.22 8.93
C ILE A 285 11.05 -18.97 9.87
N THR A 286 10.98 -18.57 11.14
CA THR A 286 10.07 -19.19 12.11
C THR A 286 8.60 -18.91 11.77
N GLN A 287 8.25 -17.66 11.42
CA GLN A 287 6.90 -17.29 10.98
C GLN A 287 6.47 -18.08 9.74
N PHE A 288 7.34 -18.21 8.74
CA PHE A 288 7.05 -18.98 7.53
C PHE A 288 6.85 -20.46 7.85
N THR A 289 7.74 -21.03 8.66
CA THR A 289 7.68 -22.44 9.06
C THR A 289 6.36 -22.75 9.78
N THR A 290 5.95 -21.91 10.74
CA THR A 290 4.70 -22.11 11.46
C THR A 290 3.44 -21.90 10.61
N ILE A 291 3.47 -20.95 9.67
CA ILE A 291 2.28 -20.58 8.88
C ILE A 291 2.04 -21.54 7.71
N PHE A 292 3.11 -21.94 7.02
CA PHE A 292 3.05 -22.67 5.75
C PHE A 292 3.55 -24.12 5.84
N ILE A 293 4.58 -24.40 6.65
CA ILE A 293 5.21 -25.75 6.70
C ILE A 293 4.52 -26.65 7.73
N GLU A 294 4.41 -26.22 9.00
CA GLU A 294 3.82 -27.02 10.09
C GLU A 294 2.32 -27.27 9.92
N ARG A 295 1.65 -26.39 9.16
CA ARG A 295 0.20 -26.47 8.90
C ARG A 295 -0.16 -27.26 7.65
N ALA A 296 0.81 -27.70 6.85
CA ALA A 296 0.53 -28.55 5.70
C ALA A 296 -0.18 -29.83 6.20
N PRO A 297 -1.35 -30.20 5.64
CA PRO A 297 -2.10 -31.34 6.12
C PRO A 297 -1.23 -32.60 6.03
N SER A 298 -1.15 -33.35 7.13
CA SER A 298 -0.32 -34.56 7.33
C SER A 298 -0.67 -35.73 6.39
N THR A 299 -1.51 -35.49 5.39
CA THR A 299 -2.02 -36.47 4.41
C THR A 299 -1.13 -36.59 3.18
N SER A 300 -0.19 -35.67 2.94
CA SER A 300 0.90 -35.85 1.97
C SER A 300 2.17 -36.25 2.71
N SER A 301 2.72 -37.44 2.42
CA SER A 301 3.88 -37.98 3.13
C SER A 301 5.21 -37.26 2.85
N GLU A 302 5.18 -36.14 2.11
CA GLU A 302 6.34 -35.31 1.81
C GLU A 302 6.02 -33.86 2.19
N PRO A 303 6.96 -33.12 2.82
CA PRO A 303 6.84 -31.67 2.91
C PRO A 303 6.73 -31.11 1.49
N PRO A 304 5.95 -30.03 1.27
CA PRO A 304 5.86 -29.39 -0.03
C PRO A 304 7.25 -28.86 -0.42
N SER A 305 7.97 -29.63 -1.24
CA SER A 305 9.37 -29.40 -1.62
C SER A 305 9.61 -28.00 -2.17
N ARG A 306 8.60 -27.41 -2.80
CA ARG A 306 8.59 -26.03 -3.31
C ARG A 306 8.61 -24.98 -2.20
N LEU A 307 7.78 -25.11 -1.16
CA LEU A 307 7.73 -24.16 -0.05
C LEU A 307 9.05 -24.17 0.73
N SER A 308 9.62 -25.36 0.93
CA SER A 308 10.95 -25.50 1.53
C SER A 308 12.03 -24.85 0.65
N ALA A 309 11.98 -25.02 -0.67
CA ALA A 309 12.92 -24.38 -1.59
C ALA A 309 12.80 -22.85 -1.59
N LEU A 310 11.57 -22.30 -1.50
CA LEU A 310 11.35 -20.85 -1.37
C LEU A 310 11.98 -20.31 -0.07
N LEU A 311 11.79 -21.00 1.04
CA LEU A 311 12.39 -20.64 2.32
C LEU A 311 13.92 -20.69 2.28
N THR A 312 14.49 -21.75 1.69
CA THR A 312 15.93 -21.87 1.51
C THR A 312 16.47 -20.73 0.64
N THR A 313 15.80 -20.40 -0.48
CA THR A 313 16.20 -19.30 -1.37
C THR A 313 16.18 -17.95 -0.66
N PHE A 314 15.15 -17.70 0.15
CA PHE A 314 15.07 -16.50 0.99
C PHE A 314 16.23 -16.45 2.00
N ALA A 315 16.51 -17.55 2.67
CA ALA A 315 17.54 -17.65 3.70
C ALA A 315 18.96 -17.46 3.10
N THR A 316 19.26 -18.12 1.97
CA THR A 316 20.54 -17.99 1.28
C THR A 316 20.74 -16.57 0.76
N HIS A 317 19.73 -15.94 0.16
CA HIS A 317 19.82 -14.57 -0.31
C HIS A 317 20.16 -13.59 0.81
N HIS A 318 19.51 -13.71 1.98
CA HIS A 318 19.79 -12.83 3.11
C HIS A 318 21.15 -13.14 3.76
N LEU A 319 21.61 -14.39 3.70
CA LEU A 319 22.95 -14.75 4.13
C LEU A 319 24.01 -14.12 3.22
N ASP A 320 23.83 -14.15 1.90
CA ASP A 320 24.75 -13.51 0.95
C ASP A 320 24.84 -12.00 1.18
N LEU A 321 23.72 -11.33 1.50
CA LEU A 321 23.71 -9.92 1.89
C LEU A 321 24.50 -9.65 3.18
N LEU A 322 24.40 -10.54 4.18
CA LEU A 322 25.20 -10.44 5.40
C LEU A 322 26.69 -10.62 5.11
N LEU A 323 27.06 -11.64 4.33
CA LEU A 323 28.45 -11.93 3.97
C LEU A 323 29.06 -10.77 3.18
N SER A 324 28.31 -10.20 2.23
CA SER A 324 28.73 -9.02 1.46
C SER A 324 28.96 -7.81 2.38
N ALA A 325 28.01 -7.52 3.28
CA ALA A 325 28.15 -6.44 4.25
C ALA A 325 29.36 -6.62 5.16
N LEU A 326 29.66 -7.87 5.58
CA LEU A 326 30.85 -8.21 6.36
C LEU A 326 32.13 -7.96 5.54
N GLN A 327 32.21 -8.47 4.31
CA GLN A 327 33.37 -8.28 3.42
C GLN A 327 33.70 -6.81 3.18
N ASP A 328 32.67 -5.97 2.99
CA ASP A 328 32.87 -4.54 2.72
C ASP A 328 33.29 -3.73 3.95
N THR A 329 32.87 -4.13 5.15
CA THR A 329 33.01 -3.31 6.37
C THR A 329 34.04 -3.81 7.37
N LEU A 330 34.32 -5.12 7.45
CA LEU A 330 35.36 -5.65 8.34
C LEU A 330 36.73 -5.01 8.12
N PRO A 331 37.20 -4.82 6.86
CA PRO A 331 38.50 -4.20 6.61
C PRO A 331 38.67 -2.79 7.17
N GLN A 332 37.58 -2.11 7.52
CA GLN A 332 37.60 -0.75 8.06
C GLN A 332 37.69 -0.74 9.60
N ILE A 333 37.63 -1.90 10.25
CA ILE A 333 37.70 -2.09 11.69
C ILE A 333 39.06 -2.74 12.02
N PRO A 334 40.11 -1.94 12.32
CA PRO A 334 41.44 -2.49 12.59
C PRO A 334 41.58 -3.12 13.98
N ASP A 335 40.69 -2.80 14.93
CA ASP A 335 40.84 -3.24 16.33
C ASP A 335 40.56 -4.74 16.51
N PRO A 336 41.56 -5.54 16.90
CA PRO A 336 41.43 -6.99 17.07
C PRO A 336 40.47 -7.39 18.20
N THR A 337 40.29 -6.55 19.22
CA THR A 337 39.32 -6.81 20.30
C THR A 337 37.89 -6.77 19.78
N LEU A 338 37.59 -5.81 18.89
CA LEU A 338 36.29 -5.64 18.25
C LEU A 338 36.02 -6.77 17.25
N LEU A 339 37.02 -7.15 16.46
CA LEU A 339 36.93 -8.31 15.56
C LEU A 339 36.60 -9.59 16.33
N THR A 340 37.28 -9.85 17.45
CA THR A 340 37.02 -11.02 18.30
C THR A 340 35.59 -11.00 18.88
N SER A 341 35.13 -9.82 19.31
CA SER A 341 33.75 -9.63 19.79
C SER A 341 32.70 -9.89 18.70
N LEU A 342 32.93 -9.40 17.48
CA LEU A 342 32.05 -9.61 16.33
C LEU A 342 32.01 -11.07 15.89
N LEU A 343 33.18 -11.74 15.82
CA LEU A 343 33.26 -13.17 15.51
C LEU A 343 32.49 -14.01 16.52
N THR A 344 32.62 -13.67 17.81
CA THR A 344 31.87 -14.31 18.89
C THR A 344 30.35 -14.14 18.69
N GLN A 345 29.88 -12.91 18.42
CA GLN A 345 28.48 -12.61 18.15
C GLN A 345 27.95 -13.39 16.92
N LEU A 346 28.72 -13.44 15.83
CA LEU A 346 28.37 -14.19 14.62
C LEU A 346 28.37 -15.69 14.83
N THR A 347 29.28 -16.21 15.66
CA THR A 347 29.31 -17.64 16.01
C THR A 347 28.06 -18.03 16.81
N TYR A 348 27.64 -17.20 17.78
CA TYR A 348 26.38 -17.39 18.49
C TYR A 348 25.17 -17.29 17.55
N CYS A 349 25.20 -16.33 16.63
CA CYS A 349 24.19 -16.17 15.59
C CYS A 349 24.08 -17.45 14.75
N ALA A 350 25.17 -17.94 14.18
CA ALA A 350 25.20 -19.15 13.36
C ALA A 350 24.75 -20.39 14.15
N ASN A 351 25.14 -20.53 15.43
CA ASN A 351 24.62 -21.58 16.29
C ASN A 351 23.10 -21.51 16.48
N SER A 352 22.53 -20.30 16.58
CA SER A 352 21.07 -20.14 16.70
C SER A 352 20.34 -20.55 15.41
N PHE A 353 20.92 -20.29 14.25
CA PHE A 353 20.37 -20.61 12.93
C PHE A 353 20.62 -22.07 12.52
N ALA A 354 21.63 -22.73 13.08
CA ALA A 354 21.84 -24.17 12.91
C ALA A 354 20.63 -24.98 13.39
N ARG A 355 19.87 -24.48 14.40
CA ARG A 355 18.59 -25.07 14.84
C ARG A 355 17.49 -25.02 13.79
N VAL A 356 17.63 -24.14 12.81
CA VAL A 356 16.71 -23.97 11.67
C VAL A 356 17.37 -24.42 10.37
N ASN A 357 18.35 -25.33 10.46
CA ASN A 357 19.09 -25.93 9.36
C ASN A 357 19.88 -24.95 8.48
N MET A 358 20.31 -23.82 9.04
CA MET A 358 21.18 -22.86 8.37
C MET A 358 22.48 -22.67 9.17
N ASP A 359 23.53 -23.42 8.83
CA ASP A 359 24.86 -23.26 9.42
C ASP A 359 25.80 -22.59 8.41
N PHE A 360 26.34 -21.43 8.79
CA PHE A 360 27.18 -20.59 7.94
C PHE A 360 28.54 -20.27 8.59
N ARG A 361 28.94 -21.00 9.64
CA ARG A 361 30.22 -20.77 10.33
C ARG A 361 31.44 -20.88 9.40
N ALA A 362 31.41 -21.86 8.50
CA ALA A 362 32.48 -22.06 7.51
C ALA A 362 32.62 -20.89 6.53
N LEU A 363 31.52 -20.16 6.26
CA LEU A 363 31.52 -19.02 5.33
C LEU A 363 32.04 -17.74 5.99
N ILE A 364 31.93 -17.63 7.33
CA ILE A 364 32.44 -16.48 8.08
C ILE A 364 33.97 -16.52 8.20
N SER A 365 34.54 -17.72 8.38
CA SER A 365 35.98 -17.92 8.61
C SER A 365 36.89 -17.16 7.62
N PRO A 366 36.78 -17.35 6.28
CA PRO A 366 37.67 -16.67 5.33
C PRO A 366 37.59 -15.15 5.39
N ILE A 367 36.40 -14.59 5.67
CA ILE A 367 36.20 -13.13 5.76
C ILE A 367 36.98 -12.54 6.94
N PHE A 368 36.98 -13.23 8.08
CA PHE A 368 37.75 -12.81 9.26
C PHE A 368 39.25 -13.01 9.07
N VAL A 369 39.65 -14.11 8.41
CA VAL A 369 41.05 -14.36 8.03
C VAL A 369 41.60 -13.20 7.19
N ASP A 370 40.88 -12.81 6.14
CA ASP A 370 41.30 -11.71 5.26
C ASP A 370 41.35 -10.37 6.00
N ALA A 371 40.39 -10.10 6.88
CA ALA A 371 40.36 -8.86 7.64
C ALA A 371 41.50 -8.77 8.67
N VAL A 372 41.82 -9.87 9.37
CA VAL A 372 42.96 -9.93 10.30
C VAL A 372 44.27 -9.70 9.54
N ARG A 373 44.42 -10.35 8.39
CA ARG A 373 45.59 -10.15 7.51
C ARG A 373 45.74 -8.68 7.09
N GLN A 374 44.65 -8.04 6.66
CA GLN A 374 44.69 -6.64 6.24
C GLN A 374 44.94 -5.67 7.40
N ALA A 375 44.33 -5.90 8.56
CA ALA A 375 44.57 -5.10 9.75
C ALA A 375 46.04 -5.17 10.17
N LEU A 376 46.60 -6.38 10.24
CA LEU A 376 47.99 -6.58 10.62
C LEU A 376 48.96 -5.99 9.57
N SER A 377 48.72 -6.21 8.28
CA SER A 377 49.55 -5.61 7.21
C SER A 377 49.63 -4.09 7.36
N ARG A 378 48.50 -3.42 7.63
CA ARG A 378 48.47 -1.97 7.82
C ARG A 378 49.23 -1.53 9.07
N GLU A 379 49.08 -2.24 10.19
CA GLU A 379 49.83 -1.92 11.42
C GLU A 379 51.35 -2.09 11.23
N LEU A 380 51.76 -3.14 10.52
CA LEU A 380 53.17 -3.38 10.21
C LEU A 380 53.73 -2.35 9.22
N ASP A 381 52.97 -1.95 8.19
CA ASP A 381 53.38 -0.90 7.26
C ASP A 381 53.48 0.46 7.95
N VAL A 382 52.56 0.79 8.87
CA VAL A 382 52.65 2.01 9.70
C VAL A 382 53.91 1.98 10.58
N ALA A 383 54.25 0.84 11.19
CA ALA A 383 55.49 0.68 11.96
C ALA A 383 56.75 0.82 11.08
N LEU A 384 56.67 0.40 9.81
CA LEU A 384 57.75 0.59 8.85
C LEU A 384 57.88 2.07 8.44
N GLU A 385 56.77 2.77 8.21
CA GLU A 385 56.78 4.20 7.89
C GLU A 385 57.34 5.03 9.05
N THR A 386 56.96 4.74 10.30
CA THR A 386 57.53 5.41 11.48
C THR A 386 59.04 5.17 11.58
N TRP A 387 59.50 3.94 11.29
CA TRP A 387 60.92 3.61 11.19
C TRP A 387 61.64 4.42 10.11
N MET A 388 61.10 4.43 8.89
CA MET A 388 61.68 5.15 7.75
C MET A 388 61.76 6.67 8.00
N ASN A 389 60.80 7.24 8.72
CA ASN A 389 60.79 8.65 9.09
C ASN A 389 61.98 9.04 10.00
N TYR A 390 62.55 8.13 10.78
CA TYR A 390 63.79 8.40 11.53
C TYR A 390 64.99 8.67 10.63
N PHE A 391 64.99 8.10 9.41
CA PHE A 391 66.07 8.22 8.42
C PHE A 391 65.78 9.25 7.32
N GLY A 392 64.59 9.89 7.33
CA GLY A 392 64.25 11.05 6.48
C GLY A 392 63.90 10.71 5.03
N THR A 393 63.53 9.47 4.71
CA THR A 393 63.51 8.97 3.33
C THR A 393 62.21 9.15 2.54
N HIS A 394 61.28 10.03 2.94
CA HIS A 394 59.95 10.07 2.29
C HIS A 394 59.52 11.35 1.55
N ASP A 395 60.33 12.42 1.49
CA ASP A 395 59.88 13.65 0.81
C ASP A 395 60.97 14.30 -0.05
N GLU A 396 60.89 14.12 -1.37
CA GLU A 396 61.76 14.80 -2.34
C GLU A 396 61.63 16.33 -2.28
N HIS A 397 60.52 16.85 -1.75
CA HIS A 397 60.27 18.29 -1.62
C HIS A 397 60.84 18.92 -0.34
N GLN A 398 61.32 18.14 0.64
CA GLN A 398 61.97 18.62 1.87
C GLN A 398 63.50 18.42 1.91
N LYS A 399 64.12 17.91 0.83
CA LYS A 399 65.58 17.75 0.69
C LYS A 399 66.43 19.02 0.89
N GLN A 400 65.81 20.20 1.06
CA GLN A 400 66.52 21.47 1.10
C GLN A 400 66.83 22.01 2.51
N LYS A 401 66.45 21.32 3.60
CA LYS A 401 66.71 21.82 4.96
C LYS A 401 67.05 20.81 6.06
N ASP A 402 67.10 19.50 5.79
CA ASP A 402 67.46 18.56 6.84
C ASP A 402 68.98 18.46 7.02
N VAL A 403 69.43 18.98 8.16
CA VAL A 403 70.75 18.70 8.72
C VAL A 403 70.84 17.20 8.93
N THR A 404 71.73 16.54 8.19
CA THR A 404 72.05 15.10 8.34
C THR A 404 72.35 14.80 9.81
N ARG A 405 71.42 14.11 10.49
CA ARG A 405 71.57 13.75 11.91
C ARG A 405 72.69 12.72 12.06
N LYS A 406 73.58 12.94 13.02
CA LYS A 406 74.67 12.00 13.33
C LYS A 406 74.12 10.75 14.03
N PRO A 407 74.69 9.55 13.82
CA PRO A 407 74.33 8.33 14.54
C PRO A 407 74.21 8.50 16.06
N SER A 408 75.15 9.20 16.70
CA SER A 408 75.17 9.49 18.13
C SER A 408 74.00 10.34 18.65
N GLN A 409 73.28 11.03 17.76
CA GLN A 409 72.17 11.93 18.13
C GLN A 409 70.82 11.20 18.20
N PHE A 410 70.65 10.08 17.49
CA PHE A 410 69.36 9.40 17.42
C PHE A 410 69.41 7.87 17.50
N LEU A 411 70.48 7.21 17.02
CA LEU A 411 70.54 5.74 17.03
C LEU A 411 70.80 5.17 18.42
N ILE A 412 71.54 5.88 19.28
CA ILE A 412 71.95 5.41 20.60
C ILE A 412 71.60 6.42 21.70
N THR A 413 71.35 5.94 22.92
CA THR A 413 71.18 6.81 24.08
C THR A 413 72.49 7.53 24.45
N GLN A 414 72.39 8.77 24.95
CA GLN A 414 73.55 9.59 25.32
C GLN A 414 74.47 8.92 26.36
N SER A 415 73.90 8.10 27.25
CA SER A 415 74.64 7.34 28.26
C SER A 415 75.48 6.20 27.69
N SER A 416 75.08 5.63 26.54
CA SER A 416 75.77 4.50 25.90
C SER A 416 76.62 4.92 24.70
N ALA A 417 76.59 6.19 24.30
CA ALA A 417 77.33 6.70 23.14
C ALA A 417 78.86 6.61 23.26
N HIS A 418 79.41 6.47 24.47
CA HIS A 418 80.87 6.34 24.69
C HIS A 418 81.38 4.91 24.50
N SER A 419 80.51 3.91 24.67
CA SER A 419 80.80 2.50 24.51
C SER A 419 79.53 1.80 24.00
N PRO A 420 79.31 1.72 22.68
CA PRO A 420 78.09 1.15 22.14
C PRO A 420 78.01 -0.35 22.51
N PRO A 421 76.89 -0.81 23.09
CA PRO A 421 76.75 -2.20 23.51
C PRO A 421 76.58 -3.11 22.30
N VAL A 422 77.56 -4.00 22.08
CA VAL A 422 77.49 -5.05 21.05
C VAL A 422 77.11 -6.38 21.72
N PRO A 423 76.23 -7.20 21.11
CA PRO A 423 75.84 -8.48 21.70
C PRO A 423 77.04 -9.43 21.82
N THR A 424 77.27 -9.91 23.04
CA THR A 424 78.25 -10.99 23.30
C THR A 424 77.65 -12.37 22.98
N PRO A 425 78.47 -13.38 22.62
CA PRO A 425 77.98 -14.72 22.27
C PRO A 425 77.18 -15.38 23.39
N SER A 426 77.56 -15.17 24.66
CA SER A 426 76.81 -15.66 25.83
C SER A 426 75.44 -14.98 25.99
N GLN A 427 75.31 -13.71 25.62
CA GLN A 427 74.02 -13.00 25.62
C GLN A 427 73.10 -13.55 24.52
N LEU A 428 73.62 -13.86 23.34
CA LEU A 428 72.86 -14.46 22.24
C LEU A 428 72.33 -15.87 22.60
N GLU A 429 73.14 -16.70 23.28
CA GLU A 429 72.69 -18.01 23.77
C GLU A 429 71.61 -17.90 24.86
N SER A 430 71.76 -16.92 25.75
CA SER A 430 70.74 -16.64 26.79
C SER A 430 69.43 -16.15 26.18
N GLN A 431 69.47 -15.43 25.05
CA GLN A 431 68.29 -14.95 24.34
C GLN A 431 67.52 -16.07 23.67
N LEU A 432 68.20 -17.09 23.13
CA LEU A 432 67.54 -18.29 22.58
C LEU A 432 66.85 -19.11 23.67
N SER A 433 67.32 -19.02 24.91
CA SER A 433 66.78 -19.73 26.07
C SER A 433 65.74 -18.92 26.87
N ALA A 434 65.72 -17.60 26.70
CA ALA A 434 64.78 -16.68 27.35
C ALA A 434 63.34 -16.89 26.84
N ALA A 435 62.34 -16.33 27.52
CA ALA A 435 60.96 -16.41 27.05
C ALA A 435 60.74 -15.55 25.78
N ALA A 436 60.04 -16.09 24.78
CA ALA A 436 59.84 -15.45 23.47
C ALA A 436 59.08 -14.11 23.51
N ASN A 437 58.40 -13.83 24.62
CA ASN A 437 57.60 -12.62 24.87
C ASN A 437 58.35 -11.50 25.60
N VAL A 438 59.62 -11.69 25.97
CA VAL A 438 60.38 -10.69 26.74
C VAL A 438 61.40 -10.00 25.82
N PRO A 439 61.26 -8.69 25.56
CA PRO A 439 62.21 -7.94 24.73
C PRO A 439 63.63 -7.94 25.31
N PRO A 440 64.66 -8.15 24.47
CA PRO A 440 66.05 -8.02 24.90
C PRO A 440 66.40 -6.62 25.42
N GLN A 441 67.03 -6.55 26.61
CA GLN A 441 67.40 -5.27 27.25
C GLN A 441 68.37 -4.42 26.43
N ILE A 442 69.17 -5.05 25.56
CA ILE A 442 70.12 -4.35 24.67
C ILE A 442 69.41 -3.42 23.68
N LEU A 443 68.15 -3.69 23.32
CA LEU A 443 67.37 -2.83 22.41
C LEU A 443 67.05 -1.47 23.04
N VAL A 444 67.00 -1.37 24.38
CA VAL A 444 66.73 -0.12 25.10
C VAL A 444 67.84 0.92 24.89
N SER A 445 69.08 0.45 24.67
CA SER A 445 70.21 1.33 24.36
C SER A 445 70.09 1.99 22.99
N TYR A 446 69.21 1.49 22.12
CA TYR A 446 68.98 1.98 20.76
C TYR A 446 67.52 2.43 20.59
N PRO A 447 67.20 3.71 20.84
CA PRO A 447 65.81 4.18 20.89
C PRO A 447 64.96 3.87 19.65
N PRO A 448 65.44 4.06 18.40
CA PRO A 448 64.65 3.73 17.21
C PRO A 448 64.31 2.24 17.14
N LEU A 449 65.24 1.36 17.54
CA LEU A 449 65.01 -0.09 17.58
C LEU A 449 64.00 -0.45 18.66
N ALA A 450 64.07 0.20 19.83
CA ALA A 450 63.08 0.02 20.89
C ALA A 450 61.67 0.46 20.44
N HIS A 451 61.55 1.58 19.72
CA HIS A 451 60.29 2.03 19.15
C HIS A 451 59.73 1.04 18.12
N LEU A 452 60.54 0.62 17.14
CA LEU A 452 60.12 -0.40 16.16
C LEU A 452 59.72 -1.72 16.85
N THR A 453 60.45 -2.15 17.86
CA THR A 453 60.12 -3.35 18.64
C THR A 453 58.76 -3.21 19.33
N ASN A 454 58.50 -2.06 19.95
CA ASN A 454 57.22 -1.81 20.63
C ASN A 454 56.06 -1.76 19.64
N ASP A 455 56.23 -1.11 18.49
CA ASP A 455 55.20 -0.99 17.46
C ASP A 455 54.84 -2.38 16.90
N LEU A 456 55.84 -3.18 16.52
CA LEU A 456 55.63 -4.54 16.04
C LEU A 456 55.05 -5.47 17.12
N LEU A 457 55.52 -5.39 18.37
CA LEU A 457 54.95 -6.18 19.46
C LEU A 457 53.52 -5.78 19.79
N THR A 458 53.15 -4.50 19.62
CA THR A 458 51.76 -4.04 19.78
C THR A 458 50.86 -4.71 18.75
N ALA A 459 51.31 -4.75 17.49
CA ALA A 459 50.59 -5.44 16.42
C ALA A 459 50.47 -6.95 16.68
N LEU A 460 51.57 -7.61 17.08
CA LEU A 460 51.56 -9.04 17.42
C LEU A 460 50.69 -9.35 18.65
N ASN A 461 50.66 -8.47 19.66
CA ASN A 461 49.77 -8.63 20.81
C ASN A 461 48.30 -8.51 20.43
N GLY A 462 47.98 -7.65 19.46
CA GLY A 462 46.65 -7.59 18.85
C GLY A 462 46.24 -8.91 18.19
N LEU A 463 47.15 -9.49 17.39
CA LEU A 463 46.94 -10.78 16.72
C LEU A 463 46.64 -11.93 17.71
N ARG A 464 47.19 -11.91 18.93
CA ARG A 464 46.96 -12.98 19.94
C ARG A 464 45.49 -13.17 20.30
N LEU A 465 44.67 -12.14 20.15
CA LEU A 465 43.22 -12.22 20.42
C LEU A 465 42.49 -13.03 19.36
N LEU A 466 43.00 -13.01 18.13
CA LEU A 466 42.42 -13.69 16.97
C LEU A 466 43.54 -14.07 16.00
N ALA A 467 44.16 -15.23 16.22
CA ALA A 467 45.26 -15.75 15.40
C ALA A 467 44.79 -16.99 14.61
N PRO A 468 44.27 -16.83 13.38
CA PRO A 468 43.99 -17.95 12.49
C PRO A 468 45.29 -18.72 12.19
N VAL A 469 45.23 -20.06 12.33
CA VAL A 469 46.37 -20.96 12.05
C VAL A 469 46.79 -20.89 10.58
N GLU A 470 45.82 -20.71 9.68
CA GLU A 470 46.03 -20.59 8.23
C GLU A 470 46.89 -19.36 7.84
N LEU A 471 46.94 -18.33 8.69
CA LEU A 471 47.72 -17.12 8.42
C LEU A 471 49.18 -17.20 8.90
N GLN A 472 49.59 -18.28 9.57
CA GLN A 472 50.92 -18.35 10.18
C GLN A 472 52.04 -18.07 9.18
N ASP A 473 52.04 -18.77 8.04
CA ASP A 473 53.08 -18.64 7.01
C ASP A 473 53.02 -17.26 6.32
N ASP A 474 51.80 -16.83 5.99
CA ASP A 474 51.55 -15.54 5.33
C ASP A 474 52.00 -14.35 6.20
N ILE A 475 51.72 -14.39 7.51
CA ILE A 475 52.13 -13.34 8.45
C ILE A 475 53.63 -13.38 8.68
N LEU A 476 54.24 -14.56 8.72
CA LEU A 476 55.70 -14.67 8.82
C LEU A 476 56.38 -14.03 7.60
N LEU A 477 55.86 -14.26 6.39
CA LEU A 477 56.37 -13.61 5.18
C LEU A 477 56.19 -12.09 5.20
N LEU A 478 55.05 -11.59 5.68
CA LEU A 478 54.80 -10.16 5.85
C LEU A 478 55.78 -9.54 6.87
N LEU A 479 55.99 -10.20 8.00
CA LEU A 479 56.94 -9.76 9.02
C LEU A 479 58.38 -9.76 8.50
N ASP A 480 58.79 -10.84 7.82
CA ASP A 480 60.12 -10.95 7.21
C ASP A 480 60.33 -9.85 6.16
N ASP A 481 59.32 -9.49 5.38
CA ASP A 481 59.40 -8.40 4.40
C ASP A 481 59.53 -7.01 5.06
N VAL A 482 58.78 -6.75 6.13
CA VAL A 482 58.87 -5.50 6.91
C VAL A 482 60.24 -5.37 7.57
N ILE A 483 60.73 -6.44 8.19
CA ILE A 483 62.07 -6.50 8.79
C ILE A 483 63.15 -6.36 7.72
N ALA A 484 63.01 -7.01 6.56
CA ALA A 484 63.98 -6.87 5.47
C ALA A 484 64.04 -5.42 4.95
N ARG A 485 62.89 -4.75 4.78
CA ARG A 485 62.82 -3.34 4.36
C ARG A 485 63.43 -2.41 5.42
N ALA A 486 63.10 -2.59 6.70
CA ALA A 486 63.68 -1.80 7.79
C ALA A 486 65.20 -1.98 7.91
N GLY A 487 65.68 -3.22 7.74
CA GLY A 487 67.11 -3.55 7.71
C GLY A 487 67.84 -2.96 6.52
N ALA A 488 67.23 -2.97 5.32
CA ALA A 488 67.81 -2.35 4.12
C ALA A 488 68.01 -0.83 4.31
N VAL A 489 67.01 -0.13 4.86
CA VAL A 489 67.10 1.31 5.16
C VAL A 489 68.26 1.60 6.14
N LEU A 490 68.42 0.76 7.16
CA LEU A 490 69.54 0.88 8.10
C LEU A 490 70.89 0.66 7.41
N LEU A 491 70.99 -0.37 6.56
CA LEU A 491 72.21 -0.67 5.81
C LEU A 491 72.56 0.46 4.83
N ASP A 492 71.58 0.98 4.09
CA ASP A 492 71.81 2.06 3.14
C ASP A 492 72.27 3.34 3.85
N TYR A 493 71.66 3.68 4.99
CA TYR A 493 72.15 4.75 5.87
C TYR A 493 73.63 4.51 6.25
N THR A 494 74.00 3.30 6.68
CA THR A 494 75.40 2.98 7.03
C THR A 494 76.39 2.98 5.87
N LYS A 495 75.95 2.64 4.65
CA LYS A 495 76.77 2.68 3.43
C LYS A 495 77.00 4.10 2.94
N GLU A 496 75.95 4.92 2.91
CA GLU A 496 76.00 6.29 2.38
C GLU A 496 76.86 7.20 3.25
N LYS A 497 76.98 6.89 4.56
CA LYS A 497 77.75 7.68 5.55
C LYS A 497 77.44 9.18 5.45
N ALA A 498 76.18 9.52 5.20
CA ALA A 498 75.73 10.88 4.87
C ALA A 498 76.03 11.94 5.95
N TRP A 499 76.37 11.51 7.18
CA TRP A 499 76.75 12.37 8.30
C TRP A 499 78.24 12.75 8.33
N ILE A 500 79.10 12.15 7.50
CA ILE A 500 80.53 12.47 7.47
C ILE A 500 80.71 13.75 6.64
N SER A 501 80.86 14.87 7.34
CA SER A 501 81.25 16.14 6.71
C SER A 501 82.77 16.20 6.55
N ASN A 502 83.25 16.76 5.44
CA ASN A 502 84.67 16.87 5.04
C ASN A 502 85.58 17.66 6.02
N ARG A 503 85.12 17.96 7.24
CA ARG A 503 85.75 18.81 8.26
C ARG A 503 85.86 18.16 9.65
N GLN A 504 85.54 16.87 9.83
CA GLN A 504 85.58 16.23 11.16
C GLN A 504 86.96 15.66 11.53
N VAL A 505 87.15 15.44 12.84
CA VAL A 505 88.34 14.80 13.42
C VAL A 505 88.18 13.28 13.28
N ALA A 506 89.23 12.57 12.83
CA ALA A 506 89.20 11.13 12.57
C ALA A 506 88.64 10.29 13.74
N GLU A 507 88.95 10.66 15.00
CA GLU A 507 88.42 9.97 16.19
C GLU A 507 86.88 10.10 16.36
N GLU A 508 86.29 11.21 15.90
CA GLU A 508 84.83 11.40 15.92
C GLU A 508 84.18 10.59 14.79
N GLU A 509 84.82 10.50 13.63
CA GLU A 509 84.36 9.69 12.49
C GLU A 509 84.36 8.19 12.82
N ASP A 510 85.45 7.68 13.41
CA ASP A 510 85.57 6.28 13.83
C ASP A 510 84.51 5.92 14.89
N ARG A 511 84.19 6.87 15.79
CA ARG A 511 83.15 6.69 16.80
C ARG A 511 81.75 6.61 16.20
N GLU A 512 81.41 7.48 15.25
CA GLU A 512 80.10 7.44 14.59
C GLU A 512 79.93 6.19 13.71
N VAL A 513 80.99 5.75 13.03
CA VAL A 513 81.01 4.48 12.27
C VAL A 513 80.85 3.28 13.20
N SER A 514 81.53 3.28 14.36
CA SER A 514 81.39 2.23 15.36
C SER A 514 79.97 2.14 15.95
N ILE A 515 79.32 3.27 16.22
CA ILE A 515 77.93 3.31 16.70
C ILE A 515 76.98 2.74 15.64
N ALA A 516 77.13 3.17 14.38
CA ALA A 516 76.32 2.68 13.27
C ALA A 516 76.49 1.16 13.06
N GLY A 517 77.73 0.66 13.10
CA GLY A 517 78.03 -0.77 13.02
C GLY A 517 77.48 -1.60 14.18
N ALA A 518 77.54 -1.05 15.40
CA ALA A 518 76.95 -1.68 16.58
C ALA A 518 75.41 -1.73 16.50
N SER A 519 74.77 -0.69 15.95
CA SER A 519 73.33 -0.69 15.67
C SER A 519 72.93 -1.74 14.62
N CYS A 520 73.66 -1.85 13.51
CA CYS A 520 73.43 -2.91 12.51
C CYS A 520 73.62 -4.31 13.10
N THR A 521 74.69 -4.51 13.87
CA THR A 521 74.95 -5.80 14.52
C THR A 521 73.83 -6.17 15.50
N THR A 522 73.35 -5.21 16.28
CA THR A 522 72.23 -5.41 17.21
C THR A 522 70.92 -5.68 16.45
N TYR A 523 70.70 -5.03 15.32
CA TYR A 523 69.54 -5.29 14.47
C TYR A 523 69.52 -6.75 13.98
N PHE A 524 70.55 -7.17 13.25
CA PHE A 524 70.56 -8.49 12.60
C PHE A 524 70.76 -9.66 13.57
N LYS A 525 71.60 -9.51 14.61
CA LYS A 525 71.88 -10.61 15.55
C LYS A 525 70.87 -10.72 16.70
N VAL A 526 70.20 -9.64 17.09
CA VAL A 526 69.30 -9.64 18.25
C VAL A 526 67.86 -9.37 17.85
N PHE A 527 67.58 -8.29 17.13
CA PHE A 527 66.20 -7.89 16.81
C PHE A 527 65.53 -8.86 15.82
N VAL A 528 66.18 -9.22 14.71
CA VAL A 528 65.59 -10.11 13.69
C VAL A 528 65.21 -11.49 14.26
N PRO A 529 66.09 -12.22 14.97
CA PRO A 529 65.73 -13.51 15.55
C PRO A 529 64.67 -13.38 16.65
N PHE A 530 64.72 -12.30 17.44
CA PHE A 530 63.73 -12.06 18.48
C PHE A 530 62.33 -11.85 17.89
N MET A 531 62.17 -11.04 16.85
CA MET A 531 60.86 -10.77 16.26
C MET A 531 60.26 -12.00 15.57
N ARG A 532 61.06 -12.78 14.84
CA ARG A 532 60.60 -14.04 14.23
C ARG A 532 60.16 -15.05 15.31
N ARG A 533 60.89 -15.11 16.42
CA ARG A 533 60.56 -15.95 17.57
C ARG A 533 59.31 -15.47 18.32
N ALA A 534 59.11 -14.16 18.44
CA ALA A 534 57.93 -13.57 19.07
C ALA A 534 56.65 -13.94 18.31
N LEU A 535 56.68 -14.02 16.98
CA LEU A 535 55.56 -14.49 16.17
C LEU A 535 55.38 -16.02 16.27
N THR A 536 56.42 -16.79 15.96
CA THR A 536 56.34 -18.26 15.86
C THR A 536 56.09 -18.95 17.20
N GLU A 537 56.90 -18.66 18.22
CA GLU A 537 56.77 -19.25 19.55
C GLU A 537 55.81 -18.47 20.45
N GLY A 538 55.76 -17.15 20.31
CA GLY A 538 54.95 -16.28 21.18
C GLY A 538 53.46 -16.21 20.81
N VAL A 539 53.11 -16.24 19.52
CA VAL A 539 51.71 -16.19 19.05
C VAL A 539 51.20 -17.59 18.70
N TYR A 540 51.94 -18.33 17.87
CA TYR A 540 51.49 -19.61 17.32
C TYR A 540 51.98 -20.85 18.10
N GLY A 541 52.96 -20.70 18.99
CA GLY A 541 53.50 -21.80 19.79
C GLY A 541 54.30 -22.85 19.00
N THR A 542 54.70 -22.54 17.76
CA THR A 542 55.53 -23.38 16.89
C THR A 542 57.02 -23.06 17.03
N SER A 543 57.92 -24.03 16.86
CA SER A 543 59.35 -23.79 17.03
C SER A 543 59.92 -22.93 15.90
N SER A 544 60.62 -21.84 16.24
CA SER A 544 61.26 -20.95 15.27
C SER A 544 62.34 -21.64 14.40
N LYS A 545 62.80 -22.84 14.77
CA LYS A 545 63.82 -23.61 14.04
C LYS A 545 63.29 -24.31 12.78
N GLU A 546 61.97 -24.41 12.63
CA GLU A 546 61.33 -25.17 11.56
C GLU A 546 61.00 -24.32 10.32
N MET A 547 61.19 -22.99 10.38
CA MET A 547 60.76 -22.07 9.32
C MET A 547 61.92 -21.27 8.71
N ASP A 548 62.18 -21.53 7.43
CA ASP A 548 63.19 -20.83 6.64
C ASP A 548 62.90 -19.33 6.53
N ALA A 549 63.95 -18.52 6.47
CA ALA A 549 63.82 -17.07 6.26
C ALA A 549 63.37 -16.76 4.82
N SER A 550 62.55 -15.72 4.65
CA SER A 550 62.18 -15.24 3.32
C SER A 550 63.39 -14.94 2.43
N GLU A 551 63.24 -15.11 1.12
CA GLU A 551 64.28 -14.82 0.12
C GLU A 551 64.78 -13.37 0.20
N ARG A 552 63.91 -12.43 0.59
CA ARG A 552 64.29 -11.03 0.76
C ARG A 552 65.11 -10.81 2.04
N LEU A 553 64.71 -11.42 3.15
CA LEU A 553 65.42 -11.31 4.43
C LEU A 553 66.82 -11.95 4.34
N SER A 554 66.92 -13.10 3.68
CA SER A 554 68.20 -13.78 3.44
C SER A 554 69.16 -12.95 2.57
N LYS A 555 68.65 -12.24 1.54
CA LYS A 555 69.46 -11.29 0.76
C LYS A 555 70.01 -10.14 1.61
N VAL A 556 69.17 -9.51 2.44
CA VAL A 556 69.60 -8.41 3.31
C VAL A 556 70.61 -8.89 4.36
N LEU A 557 70.45 -10.09 4.89
CA LEU A 557 71.42 -10.71 5.81
C LEU A 557 72.76 -10.97 5.11
N ALA A 558 72.76 -11.47 3.88
CA ALA A 558 73.98 -11.68 3.08
C ALA A 558 74.67 -10.35 2.74
N ASP A 559 73.89 -9.31 2.40
CA ASP A 559 74.42 -7.96 2.16
C ASP A 559 75.09 -7.39 3.41
N TRP A 560 74.49 -7.60 4.59
CA TRP A 560 75.10 -7.22 5.87
C TRP A 560 76.37 -8.01 6.16
N GLU A 561 76.40 -9.32 5.96
CA GLU A 561 77.61 -10.14 6.15
C GLU A 561 78.74 -9.75 5.19
N SER A 562 78.41 -9.24 4.00
CA SER A 562 79.38 -8.73 3.02
C SER A 562 79.95 -7.35 3.39
N LEU A 563 79.22 -6.57 4.18
CA LEU A 563 79.68 -5.31 4.75
C LEU A 563 80.52 -5.61 5.98
N SER A 564 81.84 -5.71 5.79
CA SER A 564 82.79 -5.76 6.90
C SER A 564 82.80 -4.40 7.65
N ILE A 565 81.81 -4.18 8.53
CA ILE A 565 81.75 -3.06 9.47
C ILE A 565 82.33 -3.49 10.81
#